data_AF-G5R4U5-F1
#
_entry.id   AF-G5R4U5-F1
#
_cell.length_a   1.000
_cell.length_b   1.000
_cell.length_c   1.000
_cell.angle_alpha   90.00
_cell.angle_beta   90.00
_cell.angle_gamma   90.00
#
_symmetry.space_group_name_H-M   'P 1'
#
loop_
_entity.id
_entity.type
_entity.pdbx_description
1 polymer ?
#
loop_
_entity_poly.entity_id
_entity_poly.type
_entity_poly.pdbx_seq_one_letter_code
_entity_poly.pdbx_strand_id
1 'polypeptide(L)'
;PPAQRDPLKTTSWGTGELIRHALDAGVEHIIIGIGGSATNDGGAGMVQALGARLRDAQGNDIAQGGIGLETLASIDISGLDKRLSACHIEVACDVTNPLTGKEGASAVFGPQ
;
A
#
# COMPACT_ATOMS: atom_id res chain seq x y z
N PRO A 1 17.14 -11.22 2.81
CA PRO A 1 17.68 -12.22 3.78
C PRO A 1 16.76 -12.29 5.02
N PRO A 2 16.69 -13.42 5.77
CA PRO A 2 15.82 -13.53 6.94
C PRO A 2 15.99 -12.38 7.95
N ALA A 3 17.23 -11.96 8.21
CA ALA A 3 17.55 -10.84 9.10
C ALA A 3 17.04 -9.45 8.65
N GLN A 4 16.53 -9.33 7.42
CA GLN A 4 15.97 -8.09 6.85
C GLN A 4 14.45 -8.21 6.60
N ARG A 5 13.82 -9.32 6.99
CA ARG A 5 12.37 -9.50 6.90
C ARG A 5 11.75 -8.92 8.15
N ASP A 6 11.35 -7.65 8.06
CA ASP A 6 10.63 -6.97 9.13
C ASP A 6 9.40 -6.28 8.52
N PRO A 7 8.20 -6.89 8.63
CA PRO A 7 6.98 -6.36 8.02
C PRO A 7 6.59 -4.99 8.55
N LEU A 8 7.09 -4.61 9.74
CA LEU A 8 6.87 -3.28 10.31
C LEU A 8 7.67 -2.19 9.58
N LYS A 9 8.78 -2.56 8.93
CA LYS A 9 9.68 -1.63 8.21
C LYS A 9 9.53 -1.70 6.69
N THR A 10 9.19 -2.85 6.15
CA THR A 10 8.96 -3.01 4.71
C THR A 10 7.80 -2.14 4.25
N THR A 11 7.87 -1.63 3.03
CA THR A 11 6.89 -0.70 2.46
C THR A 11 6.50 -1.11 1.05
N SER A 12 5.24 -0.83 0.68
CA SER A 12 4.69 -0.99 -0.67
C SER A 12 4.96 0.22 -1.57
N TRP A 13 5.78 1.19 -1.13
CA TRP A 13 6.11 2.41 -1.86
C TRP A 13 6.53 2.17 -3.31
N GLY A 14 7.42 1.20 -3.53
CA GLY A 14 7.90 0.86 -4.87
C GLY A 14 6.78 0.42 -5.82
N THR A 15 5.72 -0.22 -5.31
CA THR A 15 4.53 -0.54 -6.12
C THR A 15 3.83 0.72 -6.61
N GLY A 16 3.71 1.74 -5.74
CA GLY A 16 3.15 3.03 -6.15
C GLY A 16 4.03 3.75 -7.18
N GLU A 17 5.35 3.62 -7.10
CA GLU A 17 6.26 4.15 -8.13
C GLU A 17 6.09 3.46 -9.48
N LEU A 18 5.90 2.14 -9.49
CA LEU A 18 5.61 1.38 -10.71
C LEU A 18 4.28 1.78 -11.34
N ILE A 19 3.23 1.95 -10.53
CA ILE A 19 1.93 2.45 -11.00
C ILE A 19 2.08 3.84 -11.61
N ARG A 20 2.75 4.77 -10.90
CA ARG A 20 3.00 6.13 -11.42
C ARG A 20 3.76 6.09 -12.74
N HIS A 21 4.78 5.24 -12.85
CA HIS A 21 5.54 5.09 -14.09
C HIS A 21 4.67 4.58 -15.26
N ALA A 22 3.76 3.64 -15.00
CA ALA A 22 2.79 3.18 -16.01
C ALA A 22 1.84 4.32 -16.44
N LEU A 23 1.34 5.10 -15.48
CA LEU A 23 0.51 6.28 -15.77
C LEU A 23 1.26 7.34 -16.58
N ASP A 24 2.56 7.54 -16.31
CA ASP A 24 3.44 8.44 -17.08
C ASP A 24 3.63 7.99 -18.52
N ALA A 25 3.59 6.67 -18.76
CA ALA A 25 3.59 6.09 -20.10
C ALA A 25 2.22 6.15 -20.80
N GLY A 26 1.19 6.72 -20.16
CA GLY A 26 -0.17 6.81 -20.71
C GLY A 26 -0.92 5.48 -20.72
N VAL A 27 -0.54 4.53 -19.85
CA VAL A 27 -1.26 3.27 -19.69
C VAL A 27 -2.64 3.53 -19.08
N GLU A 28 -3.67 3.03 -19.73
CA GLU A 28 -5.07 3.17 -19.28
C GLU A 28 -5.60 1.92 -18.56
N HIS A 29 -4.92 0.78 -18.67
CA HIS A 29 -5.28 -0.47 -18.00
C HIS A 29 -4.06 -1.13 -17.34
N ILE A 30 -4.09 -1.27 -16.01
CA ILE A 30 -3.03 -1.89 -15.21
C ILE A 30 -3.58 -3.15 -14.53
N ILE A 31 -2.92 -4.28 -14.75
CA ILE A 31 -3.18 -5.52 -14.00
C ILE A 31 -2.09 -5.69 -12.94
N ILE A 32 -2.48 -5.76 -11.68
CA ILE A 32 -1.59 -5.92 -10.53
C ILE A 32 -1.73 -7.35 -10.01
N GLY A 33 -0.68 -8.16 -10.19
CA GLY A 33 -0.59 -9.45 -9.50
C GLY A 33 -0.17 -9.24 -8.05
N ILE A 34 -0.93 -9.78 -7.11
CA ILE A 34 -0.59 -9.75 -5.68
C ILE A 34 -0.40 -11.18 -5.14
N GLY A 35 0.53 -11.33 -4.19
CA GLY A 35 0.84 -12.61 -3.55
C GLY A 35 2.29 -12.69 -3.09
N GLY A 36 2.57 -13.51 -2.06
CA GLY A 36 3.92 -13.79 -1.58
C GLY A 36 4.72 -12.56 -1.09
N SER A 37 4.05 -11.49 -0.67
CA SER A 37 4.72 -10.27 -0.24
C SER A 37 5.33 -10.41 1.16
N ALA A 38 6.58 -9.99 1.33
CA ALA A 38 7.22 -9.83 2.64
C ALA A 38 6.85 -8.49 3.33
N THR A 39 5.76 -7.85 2.90
CA THR A 39 5.32 -6.53 3.34
C THR A 39 3.95 -6.60 4.00
N ASN A 40 3.77 -5.87 5.10
CA ASN A 40 2.46 -5.70 5.73
C ASN A 40 2.25 -4.25 6.22
N ASP A 41 2.13 -3.33 5.26
CA ASP A 41 1.93 -1.90 5.52
C ASP A 41 0.50 -1.43 5.19
N GLY A 42 -0.44 -2.36 5.00
CA GLY A 42 -1.83 -2.05 4.64
C GLY A 42 -1.98 -1.29 3.32
N GLY A 43 -0.95 -1.25 2.46
CA GLY A 43 -0.93 -0.44 1.24
C GLY A 43 -0.59 1.03 1.46
N ALA A 44 -0.20 1.43 2.68
CA ALA A 44 0.14 2.81 3.02
C ALA A 44 1.24 3.38 2.13
N GLY A 45 2.34 2.63 1.93
CA GLY A 45 3.44 3.08 1.08
C GLY A 45 2.99 3.34 -0.35
N MET A 46 2.18 2.44 -0.92
CA MET A 46 1.65 2.56 -2.28
C MET A 46 0.81 3.83 -2.44
N VAL A 47 -0.16 4.08 -1.55
CA VAL A 47 -1.02 5.26 -1.68
C VAL A 47 -0.28 6.57 -1.40
N GLN A 48 0.72 6.57 -0.51
CA GLN A 48 1.58 7.73 -0.28
C GLN A 48 2.43 8.06 -1.52
N ALA A 49 3.02 7.06 -2.17
CA ALA A 49 3.77 7.25 -3.42
C ALA A 49 2.89 7.80 -4.57
N LEU A 50 1.59 7.51 -4.51
CA LEU A 50 0.57 8.00 -5.45
C LEU A 50 -0.04 9.35 -5.07
N GLY A 51 0.40 9.96 -3.96
CA GLY A 51 0.05 11.34 -3.58
C GLY A 51 -0.93 11.49 -2.40
N ALA A 52 -1.40 10.40 -1.79
CA ALA A 52 -2.16 10.48 -0.55
C ALA A 52 -1.27 10.91 0.63
N ARG A 53 -1.84 11.62 1.60
CA ARG A 53 -1.18 12.03 2.84
C ARG A 53 -1.82 11.31 4.02
N LEU A 54 -1.04 10.48 4.68
CA LEU A 54 -1.43 9.74 5.87
C LEU A 54 -0.75 10.41 7.06
N ARG A 55 -1.53 10.96 7.99
CA ARG A 55 -1.02 11.83 9.06
C ARG A 55 -1.39 11.33 10.46
N ASP A 56 -0.50 11.62 11.40
CA ASP A 56 -0.73 11.43 12.83
C ASP A 56 -1.69 12.49 13.42
N ALA A 57 -1.99 12.36 14.72
CA ALA A 57 -2.86 13.29 15.43
C ALA A 57 -2.27 14.71 15.58
N GLN A 58 -0.98 14.89 15.29
CA GLN A 58 -0.28 16.17 15.30
C GLN A 58 -0.22 16.79 13.90
N GLY A 59 -0.70 16.08 12.86
CA GLY A 59 -0.69 16.52 11.47
C GLY A 59 0.61 16.24 10.71
N ASN A 60 1.56 15.49 11.30
CA ASN A 60 2.78 15.07 10.61
C ASN A 60 2.52 13.82 9.79
N ASP A 61 3.30 13.58 8.74
CA ASP A 61 3.22 12.33 8.00
C ASP A 61 3.64 11.14 8.88
N ILE A 62 2.90 10.03 8.78
CA ILE A 62 3.25 8.80 9.49
C ILE A 62 4.58 8.22 9.00
N ALA A 63 5.25 7.44 9.85
CA ALA A 63 6.44 6.70 9.47
C ALA A 63 6.14 5.70 8.34
N GLN A 64 7.15 5.39 7.52
CA GLN A 64 7.02 4.36 6.47
C GLN A 64 6.93 2.96 7.07
N GLY A 65 6.25 2.07 6.33
CA GLY A 65 6.03 0.68 6.72
C GLY A 65 4.83 0.51 7.65
N GLY A 66 4.56 -0.74 8.04
CA GLY A 66 3.39 -1.07 8.87
C GLY A 66 3.38 -0.39 10.24
N ILE A 67 4.56 -0.02 10.77
CA ILE A 67 4.65 0.64 12.09
C ILE A 67 3.95 2.01 12.12
N GLY A 68 3.97 2.76 11.02
CA GLY A 68 3.35 4.09 10.96
C GLY A 68 1.83 4.05 11.08
N LEU A 69 1.20 2.90 10.81
CA LEU A 69 -0.25 2.76 10.92
C LEU A 69 -0.75 2.85 12.35
N GLU A 70 0.09 2.60 13.36
CA GLU A 70 -0.28 2.72 14.77
C GLU A 70 -0.64 4.16 15.16
N THR A 71 -0.01 5.15 14.53
CA THR A 71 -0.22 6.58 14.83
C THR A 71 -1.17 7.26 13.85
N LEU A 72 -1.68 6.56 12.84
CA LEU A 72 -2.54 7.12 11.79
C LEU A 72 -3.83 7.69 12.38
N ALA A 73 -4.05 8.98 12.20
CA ALA A 73 -5.24 9.69 12.67
C ALA A 73 -6.08 10.29 11.53
N SER A 74 -5.46 10.63 10.39
CA SER A 74 -6.18 11.20 9.25
C SER A 74 -5.59 10.80 7.90
N ILE A 75 -6.46 10.74 6.89
CA ILE A 75 -6.11 10.41 5.51
C ILE A 75 -6.64 11.53 4.62
N ASP A 76 -5.75 12.14 3.84
CA ASP A 76 -6.07 13.12 2.81
C ASP A 76 -5.69 12.55 1.43
N ILE A 77 -6.71 12.34 0.60
CA ILE A 77 -6.56 11.77 -0.74
C ILE A 77 -6.65 12.83 -1.85
N SER A 78 -6.76 14.11 -1.51
CA SER A 78 -6.90 15.19 -2.50
C SER A 78 -5.68 15.33 -3.42
N GLY A 79 -4.52 14.85 -2.96
CA GLY A 79 -3.27 14.82 -3.71
C GLY A 79 -3.07 13.57 -4.57
N LEU A 80 -4.00 12.60 -4.58
CA LEU A 80 -3.87 11.41 -5.41
C LEU A 80 -3.73 11.78 -6.90
N ASP A 81 -2.89 11.03 -7.61
CA ASP A 81 -2.72 11.16 -9.05
C ASP A 81 -4.07 11.02 -9.76
N LYS A 82 -4.53 12.11 -10.38
CA LYS A 82 -5.88 12.20 -10.97
C LYS A 82 -6.11 11.16 -12.06
N ARG A 83 -5.05 10.69 -12.74
CA ARG A 83 -5.13 9.67 -13.79
C ARG A 83 -5.63 8.34 -13.24
N LEU A 84 -5.47 8.06 -11.95
CA LEU A 84 -6.01 6.86 -11.30
C LEU A 84 -7.52 6.74 -11.45
N SER A 85 -8.25 7.86 -11.56
CA SER A 85 -9.72 7.83 -11.75
C SER A 85 -10.15 7.44 -13.17
N ALA A 86 -9.25 7.58 -14.14
CA ALA A 86 -9.49 7.20 -15.54
C ALA A 86 -8.83 5.86 -15.90
N CYS A 87 -7.85 5.41 -15.12
CA CYS A 87 -7.16 4.15 -15.32
C CYS A 87 -8.00 2.99 -14.76
N HIS A 88 -8.25 1.97 -15.59
CA HIS A 88 -8.81 0.71 -15.14
C HIS A 88 -7.72 -0.11 -14.43
N ILE A 89 -7.94 -0.47 -13.17
CA ILE A 89 -6.98 -1.24 -12.37
C ILE A 89 -7.64 -2.54 -11.95
N GLU A 90 -7.05 -3.65 -12.39
CA GLU A 90 -7.46 -5.01 -12.00
C GLU A 90 -6.43 -5.64 -11.08
N VAL A 91 -6.91 -6.36 -10.06
CA VAL A 91 -6.05 -7.07 -9.13
C VAL A 91 -6.23 -8.57 -9.35
N ALA A 92 -5.16 -9.25 -9.72
CA ALA A 92 -5.12 -10.70 -9.79
C ALA A 92 -4.65 -11.25 -8.44
N CYS A 93 -5.57 -11.88 -7.69
CA CYS A 93 -5.31 -12.48 -6.38
C CYS A 93 -5.89 -13.90 -6.31
N ASP A 94 -5.25 -14.75 -5.51
CA ASP A 94 -5.64 -16.15 -5.27
C ASP A 94 -6.37 -16.35 -3.93
N VAL A 95 -6.53 -15.28 -3.15
CA VAL A 95 -7.16 -15.28 -1.82
C VAL A 95 -8.23 -14.19 -1.70
N THR A 96 -9.18 -14.38 -0.78
CA THR A 96 -10.28 -13.44 -0.52
C THR A 96 -10.27 -12.89 0.91
N ASN A 97 -9.12 -12.93 1.58
CA ASN A 97 -8.97 -12.45 2.95
C ASN A 97 -9.25 -10.93 3.03
N PRO A 98 -10.04 -10.47 4.01
CA PRO A 98 -10.23 -9.04 4.25
C PRO A 98 -8.94 -8.35 4.71
N LEU A 99 -8.94 -7.02 4.72
CA LEU A 99 -7.78 -6.24 5.18
C LEU A 99 -7.46 -6.49 6.67
N THR A 100 -8.50 -6.56 7.51
CA THR A 100 -8.36 -6.69 8.99
C THR A 100 -9.29 -7.77 9.55
N GLY A 101 -9.14 -8.06 10.85
CA GLY A 101 -9.91 -9.09 11.56
C GLY A 101 -9.18 -10.42 11.67
N LYS A 102 -9.86 -11.43 12.23
CA LYS A 102 -9.26 -12.76 12.49
C LYS A 102 -8.83 -13.48 11.21
N GLU A 103 -9.61 -13.31 10.15
CA GLU A 103 -9.32 -13.82 8.80
C GLU A 103 -8.56 -12.79 7.95
N GLY A 104 -8.13 -11.67 8.53
CA GLY A 104 -7.53 -10.56 7.80
C GLY A 104 -6.09 -10.81 7.40
N ALA A 105 -5.59 -10.03 6.44
CA ALA A 105 -4.26 -10.18 5.86
C ALA A 105 -3.14 -10.28 6.92
N SER A 106 -3.10 -9.36 7.88
CA SER A 106 -2.11 -9.37 8.95
C SER A 106 -2.18 -10.60 9.85
N ALA A 107 -3.38 -11.08 10.18
CA ALA A 107 -3.57 -12.20 11.08
C ALA A 107 -3.22 -13.55 10.42
N VAL A 108 -3.53 -13.68 9.13
CA VAL A 108 -3.38 -14.93 8.37
C VAL A 108 -1.98 -15.07 7.77
N PHE A 109 -1.44 -14.00 7.17
CA PHE A 109 -0.18 -14.05 6.41
C PHE A 109 1.01 -13.48 7.18
N GLY A 110 0.79 -12.64 8.20
CA GLY A 110 1.85 -12.07 9.02
C GLY A 110 2.80 -13.07 9.72
N PRO A 111 2.35 -14.26 10.16
CA PRO A 111 3.22 -15.25 10.80
C PRO A 111 4.21 -16.00 9.88
N GLN A 112 4.14 -15.83 8.56
CA GLN A 112 4.98 -16.55 7.57
C GLN A 112 6.41 -16.01 7.50
#